data_AF-A0A9W9Q0X9-F1
#
_entry.id   AF-A0A9W9Q0X9-F1
#
_cell.length_a   1.000
_cell.length_b   1.000
_cell.length_c   1.000
_cell.angle_alpha   90.00
_cell.angle_beta   90.00
_cell.angle_gamma   90.00
#
_symmetry.space_group_name_H-M   'P 1'
#
loop_
_entity.id
_entity.type
_entity.pdbx_description
1 polymer ?
#
loop_
_entity_poly.entity_id
_entity_poly.type
_entity_poly.pdbx_seq_one_letter_code
_entity_poly.pdbx_strand_id
1 'polypeptide(L)'
;MSRTPLTLLKRTISTSPSTMAPIERITLFKVPNEADRLRLLEQYKLLAKTATKDGKPYIVAAAVGQSFDDPRNKGFNISVKTTFASMEDMKYYDTECEAHKALKAVAGPVKEDVLTTFYENIL
;
A
#
# COMPACT_ATOMS: atom_id res chain seq x y z
N MET A 1 52.01 45.73 -5.43
CA MET A 1 51.20 44.72 -6.16
C MET A 1 50.41 43.93 -5.12
N SER A 2 49.14 44.31 -4.91
CA SER A 2 48.28 43.76 -3.85
C SER A 2 47.51 42.55 -4.39
N ARG A 3 47.54 41.42 -3.68
CA ARG A 3 46.80 40.20 -4.01
C ARG A 3 45.47 40.21 -3.26
N THR A 4 44.36 40.27 -3.97
CA THR A 4 43.01 40.09 -3.41
C THR A 4 42.71 38.58 -3.30
N PRO A 5 42.24 38.07 -2.16
CA PRO A 5 41.86 36.66 -2.07
C PRO A 5 40.45 36.45 -2.64
N LEU A 6 40.31 35.41 -3.47
CA LEU A 6 39.05 34.97 -4.04
C LEU A 6 38.28 34.20 -2.97
N THR A 7 37.23 34.80 -2.40
CA THR A 7 36.35 34.16 -1.42
C THR A 7 35.48 33.12 -2.10
N LEU A 8 35.70 31.84 -1.80
CA LEU A 8 34.91 30.72 -2.30
C LEU A 8 33.53 30.71 -1.62
N LEU A 9 32.49 31.13 -2.34
CA LEU A 9 31.11 31.07 -1.89
C LEU A 9 30.65 29.61 -1.85
N LYS A 10 30.61 29.00 -0.67
CA LYS A 10 29.97 27.69 -0.46
C LYS A 10 28.46 27.86 -0.67
N ARG A 11 27.93 27.37 -1.80
CA ARG A 11 26.49 27.19 -2.00
C ARG A 11 26.00 26.12 -1.03
N THR A 12 25.27 26.52 -0.01
CA THR A 12 24.44 25.63 0.80
C THR A 12 23.28 25.17 -0.08
N ILE A 13 23.24 23.88 -0.42
CA ILE A 13 22.06 23.27 -1.03
C ILE A 13 21.01 23.19 0.08
N SER A 14 20.00 24.04 0.00
CA SER A 14 18.79 23.90 0.81
C SER A 14 17.97 22.76 0.22
N THR A 15 18.08 21.58 0.79
CA THR A 15 17.14 20.49 0.49
C THR A 15 15.82 20.86 1.15
N SER A 16 14.86 21.33 0.36
CA SER A 16 13.47 21.39 0.78
C SER A 16 13.03 19.99 1.21
N PRO A 17 12.24 19.82 2.29
CA PRO A 17 11.66 18.52 2.61
C PRO A 17 10.78 18.12 1.42
N SER A 18 11.24 17.12 0.67
CA SER A 18 10.41 16.42 -0.29
C SER A 18 9.21 15.90 0.48
N THR A 19 8.01 16.43 0.23
CA THR A 19 6.77 15.76 0.61
C THR A 19 6.91 14.33 0.11
N MET A 20 7.01 13.36 1.02
CA MET A 20 7.22 11.97 0.62
C MET A 20 6.01 11.55 -0.24
N ALA A 21 6.28 11.15 -1.48
CA ALA A 21 5.26 10.65 -2.39
C ALA A 21 4.52 9.47 -1.73
N PRO A 22 3.18 9.47 -1.69
CA PRO A 22 2.43 8.34 -1.14
C PRO A 22 2.75 7.05 -1.89
N ILE A 23 2.75 5.93 -1.18
CA ILE A 23 2.89 4.60 -1.80
C ILE A 23 1.51 4.04 -2.07
N GLU A 24 1.25 3.68 -3.32
CA GLU A 24 0.04 2.97 -3.73
C GLU A 24 0.37 1.49 -3.92
N ARG A 25 -0.41 0.62 -3.29
CA ARG A 25 -0.31 -0.83 -3.42
C ARG A 25 -1.59 -1.38 -4.02
N ILE A 26 -1.46 -2.11 -5.12
CA ILE A 26 -2.56 -2.79 -5.78
C ILE A 26 -2.45 -4.28 -5.47
N THR A 27 -3.57 -4.89 -5.07
CA THR A 27 -3.67 -6.34 -4.93
C THR A 27 -4.92 -6.85 -5.62
N LEU A 28 -4.73 -7.86 -6.45
CA LEU A 28 -5.80 -8.58 -7.10
C LEU A 28 -5.82 -10.01 -6.55
N PHE A 29 -7.00 -10.50 -6.18
CA PHE A 29 -7.17 -11.90 -5.78
C PHE A 29 -8.00 -12.65 -6.81
N LYS A 30 -7.61 -13.91 -7.05
CA LYS A 30 -8.41 -14.90 -7.76
C LYS A 30 -8.94 -15.89 -6.73
N VAL A 31 -10.23 -15.80 -6.42
CA VAL A 31 -10.90 -16.66 -5.42
C VAL A 31 -12.08 -17.38 -6.08
N PRO A 32 -12.00 -18.70 -6.32
CA PRO A 32 -13.02 -19.42 -7.10
C PRO A 32 -14.42 -19.38 -6.46
N ASN A 33 -14.51 -19.58 -5.15
CA ASN A 33 -15.78 -19.67 -4.43
C ASN A 33 -16.33 -18.28 -4.06
N GLU A 34 -17.63 -18.07 -4.26
CA GLU A 34 -18.30 -16.79 -3.97
C GLU A 34 -18.42 -16.45 -2.49
N ALA A 35 -18.76 -17.43 -1.65
CA ALA A 35 -18.87 -17.21 -0.21
C ALA A 35 -17.52 -16.78 0.38
N ASP A 36 -16.42 -17.35 -0.12
CA ASP A 36 -15.07 -16.96 0.27
C ASP A 36 -14.71 -15.54 -0.21
N ARG A 37 -15.18 -15.13 -1.40
CA ARG A 37 -15.04 -13.73 -1.87
C ARG A 37 -15.71 -12.76 -0.92
N LEU A 38 -16.97 -13.03 -0.55
CA LEU A 38 -17.72 -12.19 0.39
C LEU A 38 -17.05 -12.14 1.76
N ARG A 39 -16.58 -13.28 2.27
CA ARG A 39 -15.85 -13.36 3.54
C ARG A 39 -14.56 -12.53 3.51
N LEU A 40 -13.83 -12.54 2.40
CA LEU A 40 -12.62 -11.72 2.23
C LEU A 40 -12.96 -10.21 2.22
N LEU A 41 -14.03 -9.81 1.55
CA LEU A 41 -14.50 -8.42 1.55
C LEU A 41 -14.89 -7.94 2.97
N GLU A 42 -15.56 -8.78 3.76
CA GLU A 42 -15.86 -8.47 5.16
C GLU A 42 -14.59 -8.33 6.02
N GLN A 43 -13.56 -9.15 5.76
CA GLN A 43 -12.28 -8.99 6.45
C GLN A 43 -11.55 -7.70 6.10
N TYR A 44 -11.68 -7.20 4.87
CA TYR A 44 -11.15 -5.88 4.53
C TYR A 44 -11.85 -4.75 5.31
N LYS A 45 -13.15 -4.86 5.58
CA LYS A 45 -13.87 -3.90 6.44
C LYS A 45 -13.35 -3.91 7.88
N LEU A 46 -12.95 -5.08 8.38
CA LEU A 46 -12.32 -5.21 9.70
C LEU A 46 -10.91 -4.61 9.70
N LEU A 47 -10.10 -4.94 8.70
CA LEU A 47 -8.76 -4.38 8.53
C LEU A 47 -8.77 -2.85 8.53
N ALA A 48 -9.71 -2.22 7.81
CA ALA A 48 -9.84 -0.76 7.77
C ALA A 48 -10.09 -0.12 9.15
N LYS A 49 -10.67 -0.87 10.10
CA LYS A 49 -10.96 -0.39 11.46
C LYS A 49 -9.85 -0.69 12.46
N THR A 50 -9.10 -1.77 12.25
CA THR A 50 -8.19 -2.32 13.27
C THR A 50 -6.72 -2.22 12.91
N ALA A 51 -6.37 -1.89 11.66
CA ALA A 51 -5.00 -1.70 11.24
C ALA A 51 -4.39 -0.46 11.92
N THR A 52 -3.54 -0.70 12.91
CA THR A 52 -2.80 0.34 13.63
C THR A 52 -1.31 0.00 13.66
N LYS A 53 -0.48 1.04 13.76
CA LYS A 53 0.96 1.02 14.04
C LYS A 53 1.16 1.92 15.25
N ASP A 54 1.74 1.41 16.32
CA ASP A 54 1.85 2.11 17.62
C ASP A 54 0.51 2.66 18.15
N GLY A 55 -0.57 1.89 17.96
CA GLY A 55 -1.93 2.25 18.38
C GLY A 55 -2.62 3.33 17.54
N LYS A 56 -2.00 3.80 16.45
CA LYS A 56 -2.57 4.82 15.55
C LYS A 56 -2.85 4.25 14.16
N PRO A 57 -3.92 4.68 13.47
CA PRO A 57 -4.12 4.36 12.06
C PRO A 57 -2.97 4.88 11.21
N TYR A 58 -2.48 4.07 10.28
CA TYR A 58 -1.35 4.40 9.40
C TYR A 58 -1.63 4.15 7.91
N ILE A 59 -2.70 3.40 7.59
CA ILE A 59 -3.23 3.31 6.24
C ILE A 59 -3.92 4.63 5.92
N VAL A 60 -3.45 5.32 4.88
CA VAL A 60 -3.99 6.62 4.46
C VAL A 60 -5.36 6.46 3.82
N ALA A 61 -5.49 5.47 2.93
CA ALA A 61 -6.75 5.13 2.29
C ALA A 61 -6.76 3.65 1.87
N ALA A 62 -7.95 3.08 1.79
CA ALA A 62 -8.17 1.76 1.22
C ALA A 62 -9.45 1.75 0.39
N ALA A 63 -9.38 1.18 -0.81
CA ALA A 63 -10.53 0.91 -1.67
C ALA A 63 -10.51 -0.57 -2.03
N VAL A 64 -11.65 -1.25 -1.86
CA VAL A 64 -11.79 -2.67 -2.12
C VAL A 64 -13.15 -2.95 -2.74
N GLY A 65 -13.20 -3.91 -3.66
CA GLY A 65 -14.45 -4.38 -4.23
C GLY A 65 -14.29 -5.68 -5.00
N GLN A 66 -15.43 -6.31 -5.28
CA GLN A 66 -15.48 -7.37 -6.27
C GLN A 66 -15.24 -6.74 -7.65
N SER A 67 -14.34 -7.34 -8.43
CA SER A 67 -14.14 -6.93 -9.81
C SER A 67 -15.38 -7.32 -10.62
N PHE A 68 -15.79 -6.47 -11.55
CA PHE A 68 -16.79 -6.86 -12.54
C PHE A 68 -16.29 -8.03 -13.39
N ASP A 69 -17.20 -8.86 -13.87
CA ASP A 69 -16.86 -9.93 -14.81
C ASP A 69 -16.36 -9.30 -16.13
N ASP A 70 -15.10 -9.54 -16.45
CA ASP A 70 -14.44 -8.96 -17.62
C ASP A 70 -13.21 -9.79 -18.01
N PRO A 71 -13.02 -10.12 -19.30
CA PRO A 71 -11.88 -10.91 -19.76
C PRO A 71 -10.52 -10.27 -19.46
N ARG A 72 -10.44 -8.93 -19.36
CA ARG A 72 -9.20 -8.20 -19.04
C ARG A 72 -8.71 -8.49 -17.63
N ASN A 73 -9.60 -8.89 -16.73
CA ASN A 73 -9.26 -9.20 -15.34
C ASN A 73 -8.58 -10.57 -15.19
N LYS A 74 -8.48 -11.37 -16.27
CA LYS A 74 -7.75 -12.67 -16.29
C LYS A 74 -8.16 -13.62 -15.16
N GLY A 75 -9.42 -13.58 -14.76
CA GLY A 75 -9.98 -14.39 -13.67
C GLY A 75 -9.79 -13.81 -12.26
N PHE A 76 -9.02 -12.73 -12.08
CA PHE A 76 -8.98 -12.01 -10.80
C PHE A 76 -10.32 -11.33 -10.53
N ASN A 77 -10.87 -11.55 -9.35
CA ASN A 77 -12.26 -11.25 -9.04
C ASN A 77 -12.45 -10.37 -7.79
N ILE A 78 -11.37 -10.00 -7.09
CA ILE A 78 -11.37 -8.96 -6.07
C ILE A 78 -10.21 -8.00 -6.34
N SER A 79 -10.50 -6.70 -6.29
CA SER A 79 -9.52 -5.62 -6.49
C SER A 79 -9.37 -4.80 -5.22
N VAL A 80 -8.12 -4.48 -4.87
CA VAL A 80 -7.76 -3.71 -3.68
C VAL A 80 -6.73 -2.66 -4.05
N LYS A 81 -6.93 -1.42 -3.61
CA LYS A 81 -5.92 -0.36 -3.57
C LYS A 81 -5.74 0.10 -2.13
N THR A 82 -4.50 0.11 -1.66
CA THR A 82 -4.14 0.64 -0.33
C THR A 82 -3.09 1.72 -0.49
N THR A 83 -3.32 2.87 0.12
CA THR A 83 -2.42 4.02 0.10
C THR A 83 -1.71 4.12 1.46
N PHE A 84 -0.39 4.29 1.42
CA PHE A 84 0.46 4.48 2.59
C PHE A 84 1.21 5.81 2.48
N ALA A 85 1.54 6.42 3.62
CA ALA A 85 2.33 7.65 3.64
C ALA A 85 3.81 7.41 3.28
N SER A 86 4.29 6.16 3.41
CA SER A 86 5.69 5.82 3.21
C SER A 86 5.89 4.34 2.82
N MET A 87 7.08 4.04 2.29
CA MET A 87 7.51 2.66 2.04
C MET A 87 7.66 1.85 3.34
N GLU A 88 8.00 2.51 4.45
CA GLU A 88 8.10 1.87 5.76
C GLU A 88 6.73 1.38 6.25
N ASP A 89 5.70 2.20 6.10
CA ASP A 89 4.33 1.85 6.47
C ASP A 89 3.79 0.69 5.63
N MET A 90 4.09 0.66 4.33
CA MET A 90 3.73 -0.48 3.47
C MET A 90 4.47 -1.76 3.89
N LYS A 91 5.76 -1.67 4.23
CA LYS A 91 6.51 -2.83 4.74
C LYS A 91 5.95 -3.34 6.06
N TYR A 92 5.66 -2.44 7.01
CA TYR A 92 4.99 -2.79 8.27
C TYR A 92 3.65 -3.49 8.01
N TYR A 93 2.86 -2.99 7.06
CA TYR A 93 1.62 -3.64 6.62
C TYR A 93 1.88 -5.09 6.20
N ASP A 94 2.90 -5.36 5.37
CA ASP A 94 3.17 -6.70 4.86
C ASP A 94 3.75 -7.68 5.89
N THR A 95 4.57 -7.20 6.83
CA THR A 95 5.36 -8.07 7.73
C THR A 95 4.83 -8.14 9.17
N GLU A 96 4.30 -7.04 9.69
CA GLU A 96 4.09 -6.87 11.12
C GLU A 96 2.63 -6.64 11.51
N CYS A 97 1.84 -5.98 10.66
CA CYS A 97 0.47 -5.60 10.98
C CYS A 97 -0.43 -6.81 11.27
N GLU A 98 -0.88 -6.95 12.53
CA GLU A 98 -1.73 -8.05 12.99
C GLU A 98 -3.08 -8.12 12.25
N ALA A 99 -3.68 -6.97 11.94
CA ALA A 99 -4.91 -6.92 11.15
C ALA A 99 -4.71 -7.50 9.73
N HIS A 100 -3.55 -7.26 9.11
CA HIS A 100 -3.22 -7.84 7.81
C HIS A 100 -2.86 -9.32 7.91
N LYS A 101 -2.21 -9.76 8.99
CA LYS A 101 -1.99 -11.20 9.26
C LYS A 101 -3.32 -11.95 9.37
N ALA A 102 -4.30 -11.38 10.09
CA ALA A 102 -5.66 -11.95 10.17
C ALA A 102 -6.35 -12.02 8.80
N LEU A 103 -6.18 -10.99 7.96
CA LEU A 103 -6.68 -11.00 6.59
C LEU A 103 -6.01 -12.10 5.75
N LYS A 104 -4.69 -12.25 5.82
CA LYS A 104 -3.93 -13.32 5.14
C LYS A 104 -4.39 -14.70 5.58
N ALA A 105 -4.76 -14.89 6.85
CA ALA A 105 -5.30 -16.16 7.33
C ALA A 105 -6.66 -16.52 6.70
N VAL A 106 -7.47 -15.53 6.32
CA VAL A 106 -8.73 -15.74 5.60
C VAL A 106 -8.51 -15.92 4.10
N ALA A 107 -7.68 -15.08 3.47
CA ALA A 107 -7.42 -15.17 2.03
C ALA A 107 -6.55 -16.38 1.65
N GLY A 108 -5.63 -16.77 2.52
CA GLY A 108 -4.57 -17.75 2.27
C GLY A 108 -5.09 -19.10 1.74
N PRO A 109 -6.03 -19.76 2.45
CA PRO A 109 -6.55 -21.07 2.06
C PRO A 109 -7.51 -21.06 0.86
N VAL A 110 -8.13 -19.92 0.55
CA VAL A 110 -9.26 -19.84 -0.42
C VAL A 110 -8.87 -19.23 -1.76
N LYS A 111 -7.77 -18.48 -1.81
CA LYS A 111 -7.26 -17.91 -3.05
C LYS A 111 -6.61 -18.99 -3.93
N GLU A 112 -6.93 -18.95 -5.20
CA GLU A 112 -6.19 -19.67 -6.24
C GLU A 112 -4.89 -18.92 -6.58
N ASP A 113 -4.98 -17.59 -6.70
CA ASP A 113 -3.84 -16.73 -7.03
C ASP A 113 -3.98 -15.34 -6.40
N VAL A 114 -2.85 -14.63 -6.27
CA VAL A 114 -2.77 -13.25 -5.83
C VAL A 114 -1.66 -12.51 -6.59
N LEU A 115 -2.03 -11.38 -7.21
CA LEU A 115 -1.09 -10.48 -7.85
C LEU A 115 -0.96 -9.21 -7.00
N THR A 116 0.26 -8.77 -6.74
CA THR A 116 0.53 -7.53 -6.02
C THR A 116 1.56 -6.69 -6.75
N THR A 117 1.29 -5.39 -6.86
CA THR A 117 2.25 -4.36 -7.28
C THR A 117 2.17 -3.16 -6.35
N PHE A 118 3.21 -2.35 -6.30
CA PHE A 118 3.21 -1.09 -5.58
C PHE A 118 4.11 -0.07 -6.27
N TYR A 119 3.83 1.20 -6.09
CA TYR A 119 4.52 2.30 -6.75
C TYR A 119 4.44 3.59 -5.91
N GLU A 120 5.38 4.51 -6.16
CA GLU A 120 5.31 5.88 -5.65
C GLU A 120 4.34 6.68 -6.52
N ASN A 121 3.36 7.33 -5.89
CA ASN A 121 2.41 8.19 -6.58
C ASN A 121 3.03 9.56 -6.86
N ILE A 122 3.01 9.98 -8.14
CA ILE A 122 3.57 11.25 -8.61
C ILE A 122 2.53 12.39 -8.71
N LEU A 123 1.29 12.14 -8.29
CA LEU A 123 0.15 13.09 -8.29
C LEU A 123 -0.33 13.36 -6.87
#